data_AF-A0A1F7X6C5-F1
#
_entry.id   AF-A0A1F7X6C5-F1
#
_cell.length_a   1.000
_cell.length_b   1.000
_cell.length_c   1.000
_cell.angle_alpha   90.00
_cell.angle_beta   90.00
_cell.angle_gamma   90.00
#
_symmetry.space_group_name_H-M   'P 1'
#
loop_
_entity.id
_entity.type
_entity.pdbx_description
1 polymer ?
#
loop_
_entity_poly.entity_id
_entity_poly.type
_entity_poly.pdbx_seq_one_letter_code
_entity_poly.pdbx_strand_id
1 'polypeptide(L)'
;MAIGIEKHICDYCKGKIPPKRWPFQIGKLKKRAFCSKDCLDKFEREILPIGVPILRGRNSVLTGSISELLVCVDLLCKGFYVFRSVSPSAPCDLIIIHENKTAKIEVKTTYSKSGGGFIKFEEEMDKSKFDILALVYGSEVHYFPNIEDVLI
;
A
#
# COMPACT_ATOMS: atom_id res chain seq x y z
N MET A 1 -1.03 18.70 -46.14
CA MET A 1 -1.97 18.05 -45.20
C MET A 1 -1.48 18.29 -43.79
N ALA A 2 -2.21 19.06 -42.98
CA ALA A 2 -1.86 19.24 -41.57
C ALA A 2 -2.34 18.01 -40.79
N ILE A 3 -1.39 17.26 -40.21
CA ILE A 3 -1.69 16.14 -39.32
C ILE A 3 -2.39 16.74 -38.10
N GLY A 4 -3.67 16.40 -37.92
CA GLY A 4 -4.48 16.90 -36.81
C GLY A 4 -3.82 16.54 -35.48
N ILE A 5 -3.37 17.55 -34.74
CA ILE A 5 -2.92 17.36 -33.36
C ILE A 5 -4.17 17.01 -32.55
N GLU A 6 -4.39 15.73 -32.30
CA GLU A 6 -5.39 15.29 -31.33
C GLU A 6 -5.15 16.04 -30.03
N LYS A 7 -6.13 16.86 -29.63
CA LYS A 7 -6.07 17.60 -28.37
C LYS A 7 -5.99 16.57 -27.25
N HIS A 8 -4.85 16.48 -26.58
CA HIS A 8 -4.72 15.65 -25.40
C HIS A 8 -5.67 16.20 -24.31
N ILE A 9 -6.67 15.39 -23.95
CA ILE A 9 -7.65 15.72 -22.89
C ILE A 9 -7.11 15.15 -21.59
N CYS A 10 -7.22 15.91 -20.50
CA CYS A 10 -6.86 15.41 -19.17
C CYS A 10 -7.81 14.30 -18.73
N ASP A 11 -7.28 13.15 -18.34
CA ASP A 11 -8.09 12.01 -17.88
C ASP A 11 -8.88 12.30 -16.60
N TYR A 12 -8.42 13.26 -15.79
CA TYR A 12 -9.09 13.72 -14.58
C TYR A 12 -10.12 14.82 -14.86
N CYS A 13 -9.67 16.07 -15.07
CA CYS A 13 -10.56 17.23 -15.15
C CYS A 13 -11.19 17.46 -16.53
N LYS A 14 -10.87 16.61 -17.51
CA LYS A 14 -11.31 16.73 -18.92
C LYS A 14 -10.90 18.04 -19.62
N GLY A 15 -10.02 18.84 -19.01
CA GLY A 15 -9.44 20.04 -19.61
C GLY A 15 -8.43 19.74 -20.71
N LYS A 16 -8.20 20.70 -21.62
CA LYS A 16 -7.16 20.59 -22.67
C LYS A 16 -5.76 20.64 -22.05
N ILE A 17 -4.90 19.69 -22.40
CA ILE A 17 -3.49 19.70 -21.99
C ILE A 17 -2.71 20.61 -22.96
N PRO A 18 -2.03 21.65 -22.47
CA PRO A 18 -1.25 22.52 -23.34
C PRO A 18 -0.08 21.74 -23.95
N PRO A 19 0.21 21.92 -25.26
CA PRO A 19 1.20 21.10 -25.99
C PRO A 19 2.64 21.22 -25.44
N LYS A 20 2.94 22.29 -24.68
CA LYS A 20 4.26 22.52 -24.07
C LYS A 20 4.47 21.79 -22.74
N ARG A 21 3.44 21.24 -22.11
CA ARG A 21 3.58 20.37 -20.93
C ARG A 21 3.39 18.94 -21.41
N TRP A 22 4.50 18.22 -21.55
CA TRP A 22 4.42 16.77 -21.68
C TRP A 22 3.58 16.24 -20.49
N PRO A 23 2.60 15.37 -20.74
CA PRO A 23 1.70 14.92 -19.69
C PRO A 23 2.50 14.21 -18.62
N PHE A 24 2.14 14.44 -17.35
CA PHE A 24 2.61 13.56 -16.29
C PHE A 24 2.10 12.14 -16.62
N GLN A 25 3.03 11.20 -16.81
CA GLN A 25 2.71 9.81 -17.15
C GLN A 25 3.00 8.92 -15.94
N ILE A 26 2.07 8.00 -15.65
CA ILE A 26 2.29 6.97 -14.63
C ILE A 26 2.85 5.73 -15.34
N GLY A 27 4.19 5.62 -15.41
CA GLY A 27 4.88 4.39 -15.81
C GLY A 27 4.55 3.85 -17.21
N LYS A 28 4.85 2.56 -17.44
CA LYS A 28 4.79 1.89 -18.76
C LYS A 28 3.40 1.36 -19.16
N LEU A 29 2.35 1.55 -18.36
CA LEU A 29 1.02 0.98 -18.61
C LEU A 29 0.04 2.07 -19.07
N LYS A 30 -0.29 2.05 -20.38
CA LYS A 30 -1.36 2.82 -21.09
C LYS A 30 -1.48 4.32 -20.76
N LYS A 31 -0.97 5.13 -21.70
CA LYS A 31 -1.14 6.58 -22.00
C LYS A 31 -2.27 7.35 -21.27
N ARG A 32 -2.25 7.45 -19.94
CA ARG A 32 -3.05 8.45 -19.22
C ARG A 32 -2.32 9.80 -19.22
N ALA A 33 -3.05 10.89 -19.39
CA ALA A 33 -2.52 12.23 -19.54
C ALA A 33 -3.19 13.20 -18.55
N PHE A 34 -2.37 13.95 -17.81
CA PHE A 34 -2.85 14.92 -16.82
C PHE A 34 -2.34 16.33 -17.12
N CYS A 35 -3.22 17.33 -16.98
CA CYS A 35 -2.87 18.73 -17.25
C CYS A 35 -2.00 19.38 -16.16
N SER A 36 -1.94 18.76 -14.98
CA SER A 36 -1.20 19.22 -13.81
C SER A 36 -0.92 18.04 -12.88
N LYS A 37 0.05 18.22 -11.98
CA LYS A 37 0.30 17.30 -10.87
C LYS A 37 -0.94 17.15 -9.99
N ASP A 38 -1.64 18.24 -9.68
CA ASP A 38 -2.88 18.21 -8.90
C ASP A 38 -3.96 17.30 -9.51
N CYS A 39 -4.12 17.31 -10.84
CA CYS A 39 -5.08 16.44 -11.52
C CYS A 39 -4.65 14.98 -11.50
N LEU A 40 -3.35 14.69 -11.57
CA LEU A 40 -2.82 13.35 -11.36
C LEU A 40 -3.11 12.88 -9.93
N ASP A 41 -2.74 13.69 -8.93
CA ASP A 41 -2.88 13.34 -7.52
C ASP A 41 -4.35 13.07 -7.18
N LYS A 42 -5.27 13.95 -7.60
CA LYS A 42 -6.72 13.78 -7.36
C LYS A 42 -7.27 12.52 -8.02
N PHE A 43 -6.87 12.25 -9.25
CA PHE A 43 -7.26 11.03 -9.96
C PHE A 43 -6.76 9.77 -9.25
N GLU A 44 -5.51 9.78 -8.76
CA GLU A 44 -4.98 8.68 -7.94
C GLU A 44 -5.78 8.51 -6.63
N ARG A 45 -6.27 9.60 -6.01
CA ARG A 45 -7.13 9.50 -4.82
C ARG A 45 -8.50 8.88 -5.09
N GLU A 46 -9.10 9.19 -6.24
CA GLU A 46 -10.47 8.79 -6.56
C GLU A 46 -10.58 7.39 -7.16
N ILE A 47 -9.57 6.95 -7.93
CA ILE A 47 -9.60 5.63 -8.59
C ILE A 47 -9.10 4.50 -7.71
N LEU A 48 -8.27 4.79 -6.69
CA LEU A 48 -7.82 3.77 -5.76
C LEU A 48 -8.96 3.50 -4.75
N PRO A 49 -9.61 2.33 -4.82
CA PRO A 49 -10.68 2.01 -3.89
C PRO A 49 -10.08 1.96 -2.50
N ILE A 50 -10.61 2.80 -1.60
CA ILE A 50 -10.19 2.95 -0.21
C ILE A 50 -8.79 3.61 -0.06
N GLY A 51 -8.77 4.93 -0.24
CA GLY A 51 -8.27 5.82 0.82
C GLY A 51 -6.76 5.90 1.10
N VAL A 52 -5.87 5.30 0.31
CA VAL A 52 -4.42 5.50 0.53
C VAL A 52 -3.67 6.02 -0.71
N PRO A 53 -3.94 7.25 -1.18
CA PRO A 53 -3.09 7.97 -2.13
C PRO A 53 -1.75 8.46 -1.53
N ILE A 54 -1.25 7.84 -0.46
CA ILE A 54 -0.50 8.57 0.56
C ILE A 54 1.02 8.30 0.58
N LEU A 55 1.54 7.21 0.02
CA LEU A 55 2.88 6.75 0.40
C LEU A 55 3.97 7.01 -0.65
N ARG A 56 3.61 7.48 -1.85
CA ARG A 56 4.61 7.95 -2.83
C ARG A 56 5.14 9.32 -2.40
N GLY A 57 6.33 9.32 -1.80
CA GLY A 57 7.04 10.54 -1.38
C GLY A 57 6.78 10.99 0.06
N ARG A 58 6.09 10.20 0.88
CA ARG A 58 6.03 10.41 2.33
C ARG A 58 7.18 9.70 3.04
N ASN A 59 7.52 10.22 4.23
CA ASN A 59 8.49 9.62 5.14
C ASN A 59 8.14 8.13 5.37
N SER A 60 9.06 7.23 5.03
CA SER A 60 8.90 5.78 5.15
C SER A 60 8.52 5.34 6.57
N VAL A 61 8.96 6.09 7.58
CA VAL A 61 8.61 5.86 8.99
C VAL A 61 7.11 6.03 9.22
N LEU A 62 6.52 7.11 8.69
CA LEU A 62 5.08 7.36 8.81
C LEU A 62 4.28 6.28 8.06
N THR A 63 4.78 5.84 6.90
CA THR A 63 4.19 4.75 6.11
C THR A 63 4.13 3.44 6.89
N GLY A 64 5.24 3.06 7.54
CA GLY A 64 5.29 1.88 8.40
C GLY A 64 4.29 1.97 9.54
N SER A 65 4.29 3.10 10.27
CA SER A 65 3.35 3.32 11.37
C SER A 65 1.87 3.27 10.97
N ILE A 66 1.51 3.81 9.80
CA ILE A 66 0.13 3.72 9.30
C ILE A 66 -0.21 2.25 8.99
N SER A 67 0.73 1.52 8.39
CA SER A 67 0.51 0.12 8.03
C SER A 67 0.32 -0.75 9.28
N GLU A 68 1.16 -0.58 10.31
CA GLU A 68 1.01 -1.23 11.61
C GLU A 68 -0.38 -0.98 12.21
N LEU A 69 -0.86 0.28 12.16
CA LEU A 69 -2.19 0.63 12.67
C LEU A 69 -3.32 -0.02 11.88
N LEU A 70 -3.20 -0.14 10.55
CA LEU A 70 -4.19 -0.85 9.73
C LEU A 70 -4.28 -2.33 10.10
N VAL A 71 -3.12 -2.98 10.31
CA VAL A 71 -3.07 -4.37 10.77
C VAL A 71 -3.71 -4.52 12.14
N CYS A 72 -3.44 -3.60 13.09
CA CYS A 72 -4.10 -3.58 14.39
C CYS A 72 -5.63 -3.54 14.27
N VAL A 73 -6.15 -2.63 13.43
CA VAL A 73 -7.61 -2.50 13.25
C VAL A 73 -8.21 -3.79 12.68
N ASP A 74 -7.59 -4.37 11.65
CA ASP A 74 -8.05 -5.63 11.06
C ASP A 74 -8.08 -6.78 12.08
N LEU A 75 -7.02 -6.94 12.88
CA LEU A 75 -6.94 -7.97 13.92
C LEU A 75 -7.94 -7.75 15.05
N LEU A 76 -8.14 -6.50 15.51
CA LEU A 76 -9.15 -6.18 16.52
C LEU A 76 -10.56 -6.50 16.02
N CYS A 77 -10.87 -6.19 14.75
CA CYS A 77 -12.14 -6.53 14.12
C CYS A 77 -12.39 -8.05 14.06
N LYS A 78 -11.32 -8.86 14.00
CA LYS A 78 -11.37 -10.32 14.04
C LYS A 78 -11.41 -10.91 15.45
N GLY A 79 -11.40 -10.08 16.50
CA GLY A 79 -11.52 -10.52 17.89
C GLY A 79 -10.21 -10.93 18.57
N PHE A 80 -9.06 -10.54 18.02
CA PHE A 80 -7.75 -10.75 18.65
C PHE A 80 -7.44 -9.65 19.67
N TYR A 81 -6.76 -10.00 20.76
CA TYR A 81 -6.07 -8.99 21.56
C TYR A 81 -4.77 -8.60 20.86
N VAL A 82 -4.51 -7.31 20.68
CA VAL A 82 -3.36 -6.81 19.92
C VAL A 82 -2.48 -5.93 20.81
N PHE A 83 -1.19 -6.23 20.84
CA PHE A 83 -0.16 -5.47 21.55
C PHE A 83 0.85 -4.95 20.53
N ARG A 84 0.95 -3.63 20.40
CA ARG A 84 1.89 -2.98 19.49
C ARG A 84 3.18 -2.61 20.22
N SER A 85 4.33 -2.85 19.58
CA SER A 85 5.60 -2.38 20.09
C SER A 85 5.66 -0.85 20.12
N VAL A 86 6.18 -0.31 21.22
CA VAL A 86 6.53 1.12 21.33
C VAL A 86 7.98 1.36 20.90
N SER A 87 8.83 0.33 20.95
CA SER A 87 10.25 0.44 20.59
C SER A 87 10.46 0.12 19.11
N PRO A 88 11.13 1.00 18.34
CA PRO A 88 11.55 0.73 16.97
C PRO A 88 12.56 -0.43 16.85
N SER A 89 13.18 -0.83 17.96
CA SER A 89 14.16 -1.93 18.01
C SER A 89 13.58 -3.24 18.54
N ALA A 90 12.26 -3.32 18.69
CA ALA A 90 11.62 -4.57 19.06
C ALA A 90 11.81 -5.64 17.98
N PRO A 91 11.79 -6.94 18.36
CA PRO A 91 11.99 -8.02 17.40
C PRO A 91 10.81 -8.21 16.43
N CYS A 92 9.64 -7.68 16.75
CA CYS A 92 8.46 -7.70 15.91
C CYS A 92 7.60 -6.45 16.18
N ASP A 93 6.73 -6.11 15.23
CA ASP A 93 5.87 -4.93 15.33
C ASP A 93 4.69 -5.15 16.28
N LEU A 94 4.03 -6.32 16.17
CA LEU A 94 2.84 -6.65 16.95
C LEU A 94 2.96 -8.04 17.60
N ILE A 95 2.23 -8.22 18.70
CA ILE A 95 1.90 -9.52 19.28
C ILE A 95 0.38 -9.62 19.35
N ILE A 96 -0.16 -10.77 18.94
CA ILE A 96 -1.58 -11.08 19.10
C ILE A 96 -1.81 -12.25 20.04
N ILE A 97 -2.96 -12.25 20.70
CA ILE A 97 -3.42 -13.33 21.59
C ILE A 97 -4.85 -13.75 21.22
N HIS A 98 -5.06 -15.06 21.11
CA HIS A 98 -6.37 -15.69 20.95
C HIS A 98 -6.38 -17.05 21.66
N GLU A 99 -7.40 -17.31 22.49
CA GLU A 99 -7.56 -18.60 23.20
C GLU A 99 -6.28 -19.15 23.87
N ASN A 100 -5.54 -18.28 24.57
CA ASN A 100 -4.25 -18.57 25.24
C ASN A 100 -3.07 -18.90 24.31
N LYS A 101 -3.22 -18.81 23.00
CA LYS A 101 -2.13 -18.87 22.04
C LYS A 101 -1.66 -17.45 21.70
N THR A 102 -0.38 -17.32 21.37
CA THR A 102 0.25 -16.04 21.05
C THR A 102 1.02 -16.16 19.74
N ALA A 103 0.98 -15.12 18.90
CA ALA A 103 1.81 -15.03 17.69
C ALA A 103 2.43 -13.64 17.56
N LYS A 104 3.69 -13.59 17.13
CA LYS A 104 4.44 -12.38 16.78
C LYS A 104 4.20 -12.06 15.30
N ILE A 105 3.91 -10.80 15.01
CA ILE A 105 3.65 -10.32 13.65
C ILE A 105 4.67 -9.26 13.27
N GLU A 106 5.28 -9.45 12.10
CA GLU A 106 6.06 -8.43 11.40
C GLU A 106 5.17 -7.79 10.32
N VAL A 107 5.17 -6.47 10.20
CA VAL A 107 4.36 -5.71 9.25
C VAL A 107 5.25 -5.13 8.16
N LYS A 108 4.85 -5.31 6.90
CA LYS A 108 5.50 -4.67 5.75
C LYS A 108 4.48 -4.01 4.84
N THR A 109 4.75 -2.76 4.48
CA THR A 109 4.03 -2.08 3.41
C THR A 109 4.56 -2.56 2.06
N THR A 110 3.68 -3.07 1.19
CA THR A 110 4.05 -3.48 -0.17
C THR A 110 3.34 -2.64 -1.23
N TYR A 111 3.81 -2.75 -2.47
CA TYR A 111 3.20 -2.13 -3.64
C TYR A 111 2.79 -3.21 -4.65
N SER A 112 1.80 -2.93 -5.48
CA SER A 112 1.44 -3.83 -6.57
C SER A 112 2.55 -3.90 -7.60
N LYS A 113 2.90 -5.10 -8.02
CA LYS A 113 3.64 -5.33 -9.26
C LYS A 113 2.72 -5.05 -10.44
N SER A 114 3.27 -4.51 -11.53
CA SER A 114 2.58 -4.42 -12.82
C SER A 114 2.05 -5.81 -13.22
N GLY A 115 0.76 -6.08 -13.02
CA GLY A 115 0.16 -7.40 -13.26
C GLY A 115 -0.68 -7.99 -12.13
N GLY A 116 -0.86 -7.30 -10.99
CA GLY A 116 -1.86 -7.68 -9.99
C GLY A 116 -1.39 -8.61 -8.86
N GLY A 117 -0.07 -8.73 -8.65
CA GLY A 117 0.50 -9.42 -7.49
C GLY A 117 1.25 -8.46 -6.56
N PHE A 118 1.47 -8.87 -5.32
CA PHE A 118 2.33 -8.13 -4.38
C PHE A 118 3.79 -8.22 -4.81
N ILE A 119 4.58 -7.17 -4.57
CA ILE A 119 6.03 -7.31 -4.59
C ILE A 119 6.38 -8.23 -3.42
N LYS A 120 6.79 -9.47 -3.75
CA LYS A 120 7.40 -10.36 -2.77
C LYS A 120 8.65 -9.67 -2.25
N PHE A 121 8.72 -9.51 -0.93
CA PHE A 121 9.99 -9.22 -0.28
C PHE A 121 10.83 -10.49 -0.39
N GLU A 122 11.77 -10.49 -1.33
CA GLU A 122 12.78 -11.55 -1.51
C GLU A 122 13.97 -11.39 -0.54
N GLU A 123 13.97 -10.33 0.27
CA GLU A 123 15.00 -10.14 1.30
C GLU A 123 14.95 -11.30 2.30
N GLU A 124 16.13 -11.75 2.72
CA GLU A 124 16.34 -12.77 3.75
C GLU A 124 15.83 -12.24 5.10
N MET A 125 14.52 -12.24 5.28
CA MET A 125 13.91 -11.95 6.55
C MET A 125 14.23 -13.07 7.53
N ASP A 126 14.73 -12.72 8.70
CA ASP A 126 14.95 -13.65 9.80
C ASP A 126 13.60 -14.13 10.36
N LYS A 127 13.13 -15.25 9.80
CA LYS A 127 11.85 -15.89 10.17
C LYS A 127 11.82 -16.37 11.63
N SER A 128 12.94 -16.33 12.36
CA SER A 128 12.92 -16.64 13.80
C SER A 128 12.28 -15.51 14.63
N LYS A 129 12.21 -14.30 14.09
CA LYS A 129 11.76 -13.11 14.82
C LYS A 129 10.24 -12.97 14.90
N PHE A 130 9.51 -13.46 13.92
CA PHE A 130 8.06 -13.37 13.82
C PHE A 130 7.46 -14.70 13.37
N ASP A 131 6.21 -14.94 13.72
CA ASP A 131 5.47 -16.15 13.33
C ASP A 131 4.63 -15.88 12.06
N ILE A 132 4.16 -14.64 11.89
CA ILE A 132 3.31 -14.21 10.77
C ILE A 132 3.88 -12.93 10.15
N LEU A 133 3.93 -12.88 8.82
CA LEU A 133 4.21 -11.67 8.06
C LEU A 133 2.89 -11.06 7.56
N ALA A 134 2.59 -9.82 7.97
CA ALA A 134 1.46 -9.06 7.48
C ALA A 134 1.90 -8.07 6.38
N LEU A 135 1.42 -8.29 5.16
CA LEU A 135 1.64 -7.40 4.03
C LEU A 135 0.47 -6.44 3.86
N VAL A 136 0.74 -5.14 3.90
CA VAL A 136 -0.26 -4.09 3.71
C VAL A 136 -0.13 -3.52 2.30
N TYR A 137 -1.22 -3.59 1.53
CA TYR A 137 -1.33 -3.01 0.20
C TYR A 137 -2.58 -2.13 0.11
N GLY A 138 -2.39 -0.81 0.06
CA GLY A 138 -3.51 0.12 0.15
C GLY A 138 -4.20 -0.03 1.52
N SER A 139 -5.46 -0.46 1.51
CA SER A 139 -6.24 -0.76 2.72
C SER A 139 -6.35 -2.26 3.04
N GLU A 140 -5.79 -3.12 2.18
CA GLU A 140 -5.89 -4.56 2.34
C GLU A 140 -4.71 -5.09 3.16
N VAL A 141 -4.98 -6.09 4.01
CA VAL A 141 -3.99 -6.77 4.84
C VAL A 141 -3.98 -8.25 4.49
N HIS A 142 -2.80 -8.77 4.15
CA HIS A 142 -2.59 -10.18 3.81
C HIS A 142 -1.61 -10.82 4.78
N TYR A 143 -1.93 -11.99 5.31
CA TYR A 143 -1.13 -12.69 6.31
C TYR A 143 -0.45 -13.92 5.73
N PHE A 144 0.83 -14.11 6.06
CA PHE A 144 1.62 -15.26 5.63
C PHE A 144 2.44 -15.85 6.80
N PRO A 145 2.16 -17.09 7.25
CA PRO A 145 1.00 -17.92 6.90
C PRO A 145 -0.33 -17.27 7.32
N ASN A 146 -1.47 -17.91 6.99
CA ASN A 146 -2.76 -17.41 7.46
C ASN A 146 -2.80 -17.46 9.00
N ILE A 147 -3.48 -16.51 9.62
CA ILE A 147 -3.58 -16.40 11.09
C ILE A 147 -4.19 -17.67 11.69
N GLU A 148 -5.19 -18.23 11.00
CA GLU A 148 -5.90 -19.44 11.42
C GLU A 148 -4.94 -20.63 11.52
N ASP A 149 -4.01 -20.78 10.58
CA ASP A 149 -3.03 -21.88 10.57
C ASP A 149 -2.06 -21.85 11.76
N VAL A 150 -1.93 -20.69 12.43
CA VAL A 150 -1.00 -20.49 13.56
C VAL A 150 -1.72 -20.52 14.89
N LEU A 151 -2.93 -19.96 14.95
CA LEU A 151 -3.64 -19.69 16.22
C LEU A 151 -4.92 -20.49 16.40
N ILE A 152 -5.50 -21.09 15.37
CA ILE A 152 -6.75 -21.86 15.49
C ILE A 152 -6.40 -23.34 15.28
#